data_AF-A0A813QX79-F1
#
_entry.id   AF-A0A813QX79-F1
#
_cell.length_a   1.000
_cell.length_b   1.000
_cell.length_c   1.000
_cell.angle_alpha   90.00
_cell.angle_beta   90.00
_cell.angle_gamma   90.00
#
_symmetry.space_group_name_H-M   'P 1'
#
loop_
_entity.id
_entity.type
_entity.pdbx_description
1 polymer ?
#
loop_
_entity_poly.entity_id
_entity_poly.type
_entity_poly.pdbx_seq_one_letter_code
_entity_poly.pdbx_strand_id
1 'polypeptide(L)' 'MSVKTVLLFRSKTDDTSNEDVYEKLLHDHGYHVKTISPIQFRFINIDLLSTKLKSNDYYGLIFTSKRAVEAVQRVLTGT' A
#
# COMPACT_ATOMS: atom_id res chain seq x y z
N MET A 1 12.12 32.96 15.13
CA MET A 1 12.69 31.68 14.66
C MET A 1 12.01 31.32 13.34
N SER A 2 12.75 30.89 12.32
CA SER A 2 12.18 30.45 11.04
C SER A 2 11.71 29.00 11.17
N VAL A 3 10.43 28.72 10.90
CA VAL A 3 9.88 27.36 10.89
C VAL A 3 10.44 26.63 9.67
N LYS A 4 11.04 25.46 9.88
CA LYS A 4 11.57 24.62 8.80
C LYS A 4 10.46 23.70 8.28
N THR A 5 10.30 23.67 6.96
CA THR A 5 9.36 22.76 6.27
C THR A 5 10.07 21.49 5.84
N VAL A 6 9.46 20.33 6.13
CA VAL A 6 9.92 19.00 5.74
C VAL A 6 8.91 18.38 4.78
N LEU A 7 9.40 17.81 3.68
CA LEU A 7 8.60 17.05 2.72
C LEU A 7 8.86 15.55 2.93
N LEU A 8 7.81 14.79 3.21
CA LEU A 8 7.87 13.34 3.33
C LEU A 8 7.32 12.70 2.05
N PHE A 9 8.13 11.89 1.38
CA PHE A 9 7.70 11.10 0.23
C PHE A 9 7.42 9.67 0.67
N ARG A 10 6.18 9.41 1.10
CA ARG A 10 5.80 8.13 1.71
C ARG A 10 4.41 7.71 1.24
N SER A 11 4.28 6.42 0.93
CA SER A 11 2.98 5.83 0.67
C SER A 11 2.17 5.79 1.96
N LYS A 12 0.91 6.20 1.90
CA LYS A 12 -0.02 5.98 3.00
C LYS A 12 -0.06 4.47 3.29
N THR A 13 0.34 4.08 4.49
CA THR A 13 0.16 2.70 4.96
C THR A 13 -1.33 2.42 5.05
N ASP A 14 -1.79 1.24 4.61
CA ASP A 14 -3.20 0.84 4.70
C ASP A 14 -3.68 0.62 6.15
N ASP A 15 -2.80 0.81 7.13
CA ASP A 15 -3.15 0.73 8.54
C ASP A 15 -4.00 1.96 8.88
N THR A 16 -5.31 1.72 8.95
CA THR A 16 -6.37 2.65 9.33
C THR A 16 -6.27 3.18 10.76
N SER A 17 -5.26 2.74 11.52
CA SER A 17 -5.00 3.19 12.87
C SER A 17 -3.69 3.96 12.94
N ASN A 18 -3.84 5.24 13.24
CA ASN A 18 -2.84 6.17 13.77
C ASN A 18 -2.06 6.95 12.71
N GLU A 19 -2.07 8.26 12.96
CA GLU A 19 -1.17 9.30 12.47
C GLU A 19 0.22 8.78 12.08
N ASP A 20 0.74 9.21 10.93
CA ASP A 20 2.05 8.79 10.44
C ASP A 20 3.12 9.12 11.50
N VAL A 21 3.82 8.09 11.99
CA VAL A 21 4.79 8.20 13.08
C VAL A 21 5.89 9.23 12.76
N TYR A 22 6.24 9.40 11.48
CA TYR A 22 7.22 10.38 11.05
C TYR A 22 6.65 11.80 11.04
N GLU A 23 5.40 11.97 10.58
CA GLU A 23 4.71 13.26 10.66
C GLU A 23 4.61 13.71 12.11
N LYS A 24 4.13 12.84 13.00
CA LYS A 24 4.01 13.11 14.43
C LYS A 24 5.34 13.50 15.05
N LEU A 25 6.39 12.69 14.83
CA LEU A 25 7.72 12.95 15.38
C LEU A 25 8.26 14.32 14.93
N LEU A 26 8.09 14.68 13.66
CA LEU A 26 8.55 15.95 13.14
C LEU A 26 7.72 17.12 13.66
N HIS A 27 6.41 16.97 13.80
CA HIS A 27 5.56 17.97 14.45
C HIS A 27 5.94 18.19 15.91
N ASP A 28 6.19 17.13 16.67
CA ASP A 28 6.63 17.19 18.07
C ASP A 28 7.96 17.96 18.24
N HIS A 29 8.79 18.02 17.19
CA HIS A 29 10.05 18.77 17.16
C HIS A 29 9.95 20.15 16.49
N GLY A 30 8.74 20.65 16.24
CA GLY A 30 8.50 22.01 15.73
C GLY A 30 8.71 22.18 14.22
N TYR A 31 8.69 21.09 13.45
CA TYR A 31 8.73 21.14 11.99
C TYR A 31 7.32 21.27 11.40
N HIS A 32 7.21 22.02 10.30
CA HIS A 32 6.03 21.96 9.44
C HIS A 32 6.22 20.82 8.45
N VAL A 33 5.30 19.85 8.41
CA VAL A 33 5.44 18.64 7.60
C VAL A 33 4.38 18.62 6.51
N LYS A 34 4.78 18.20 5.30
CA LYS A 34 3.86 17.88 4.21
C LYS A 34 4.22 16.53 3.62
N THR A 35 3.26 15.62 3.59
CA THR A 35 3.45 14.28 3.01
C THR A 35 2.87 14.20 1.61
N ILE A 36 3.68 13.65 0.71
CA ILE A 36 3.37 13.37 -0.68
C ILE A 36 3.47 11.86 -0.85
N SER A 37 2.44 11.21 -1.40
CA SER A 37 2.50 9.79 -1.73
C SER A 37 3.03 9.61 -3.16
N PRO A 38 4.30 9.19 -3.35
CA PRO A 38 4.88 9.10 -4.69
C PRO A 38 4.42 7.85 -5.44
N ILE A 39 3.92 6.84 -4.73
CA ILE A 39 3.49 5.57 -5.32
C ILE A 39 1.97 5.53 -5.29
N GLN A 40 1.39 5.23 -6.45
CA GLN A 40 -0.01 4.84 -6.60
C GLN A 40 -0.05 3.36 -6.99
N PHE A 41 -1.04 2.65 -6.47
CA PHE A 41 -1.22 1.23 -6.72
C PHE A 41 -2.58 0.97 -7.36
N ARG A 42 -2.62 0.05 -8.32
CA ARG A 42 -3.86 -0.52 -8.85
C ARG A 42 -3.68 -2.01 -9.11
N PHE A 43 -4.75 -2.76 -8.90
CA PHE A 43 -4.84 -4.13 -9.39
C PHE A 43 -5.04 -4.15 -10.91
N ILE A 44 -4.40 -5.11 -11.59
CA ILE A 44 -4.51 -5.33 -13.03
C ILE A 44 -4.75 -6.82 -13.31
N ASN A 45 -5.26 -7.13 -14.50
CA ASN A 45 -5.45 -8.51 -14.99
C ASN A 45 -6.25 -9.42 -14.04
N ILE A 46 -7.24 -8.85 -13.32
CA ILE A 46 -8.04 -9.56 -12.32
C ILE A 46 -8.84 -10.72 -12.94
N ASP A 47 -9.38 -10.54 -14.14
CA ASP A 47 -10.11 -11.61 -14.85
C ASP A 47 -9.19 -12.78 -15.26
N LEU A 48 -7.98 -12.46 -15.72
CA LEU A 48 -6.97 -13.45 -16.05
C LEU A 48 -6.51 -14.20 -14.80
N LEU A 49 -6.32 -13.49 -13.68
CA LEU A 49 -5.98 -14.09 -12.39
C LEU A 49 -7.09 -15.05 -11.94
N SER A 50 -8.37 -14.66 -12.05
CA SER A 50 -9.53 -15.53 -11.77
C SER A 50 -9.54 -16.79 -12.61
N THR A 51 -9.24 -16.66 -13.90
CA THR A 51 -9.15 -17.81 -14.81
C THR A 51 -8.00 -18.74 -14.41
N LYS A 52 -6.82 -18.18 -14.12
CA LYS A 52 -5.62 -18.95 -13.76
C LYS A 52 -5.74 -19.64 -12.41
N LEU A 53 -6.38 -19.02 -11.42
CA LEU A 53 -6.62 -19.63 -10.10
C LEU A 53 -7.57 -20.83 -10.15
N LYS A 54 -8.42 -20.93 -11.18
CA LYS A 54 -9.33 -22.06 -11.38
C LYS A 54 -8.70 -23.18 -12.21
N SER A 55 -7.49 -22.98 -12.75
CA SER A 55 -6.80 -24.00 -13.55
C SER A 55 -5.92 -24.89 -12.68
N ASN A 56 -5.78 -26.15 -13.07
CA ASN A 56 -4.90 -27.13 -12.43
C ASN A 56 -3.53 -27.22 -13.12
N ASP A 57 -3.11 -26.17 -13.85
CA ASP A 57 -1.87 -26.19 -14.63
C ASP A 57 -0.61 -25.97 -13.78
N TYR A 58 -0.78 -25.64 -12.50
CA TYR A 58 0.32 -25.26 -11.60
C TYR A 58 0.31 -26.11 -10.33
N TYR A 59 1.51 -26.47 -9.85
CA TYR A 59 1.69 -27.21 -8.59
C TYR A 59 1.69 -26.33 -7.34
N GLY A 60 1.68 -25.01 -7.51
CA GLY A 60 1.75 -24.06 -6.41
C GLY A 60 1.70 -22.60 -6.85
N LEU A 61 1.67 -21.72 -5.85
CA LEU A 61 1.57 -20.26 -6.00
C LEU A 61 2.67 -19.60 -5.16
N ILE A 62 3.27 -18.53 -5.69
CA ILE A 62 4.28 -17.72 -4.97
C ILE A 62 3.75 -16.30 -4.82
N PHE A 63 3.75 -15.80 -3.59
CA PHE A 63 3.40 -14.42 -3.27
C PHE A 63 4.65 -13.65 -2.83
N THR A 64 5.01 -12.61 -3.56
CA THR A 64 6.17 -11.75 -3.27
C THR A 64 5.80 -10.43 -2.62
N SER A 65 4.50 -10.15 -2.46
CA SER A 65 4.01 -8.92 -1.82
C SER A 65 2.64 -9.15 -1.19
N LYS A 66 2.33 -8.35 -0.15
CA LYS A 66 1.00 -8.27 0.47
C LYS A 66 -0.09 -8.03 -0.58
N ARG A 67 0.18 -7.12 -1.53
CA ARG A 67 -0.73 -6.79 -2.62
C ARG A 67 -1.09 -7.99 -3.50
N ALA A 68 -0.15 -8.91 -3.75
CA ALA A 68 -0.45 -10.10 -4.54
C ALA A 68 -1.46 -11.02 -3.82
N VAL A 69 -1.37 -11.12 -2.49
CA VAL A 69 -2.33 -11.87 -1.66
C VAL A 69 -3.70 -11.18 -1.67
N GLU A 70 -3.72 -9.86 -1.50
CA GLU A 70 -4.96 -9.06 -1.56
C GLU A 70 -5.67 -9.20 -2.92
N ALA A 71 -4.92 -9.26 -4.03
CA ALA A 71 -5.48 -9.47 -5.36
C ALA A 71 -6.19 -10.83 -5.47
N VAL A 72 -5.57 -11.88 -4.93
CA VAL A 72 -6.17 -13.23 -4.91
C VAL A 72 -7.39 -13.26 -3.99
N GLN A 73 -7.31 -12.68 -2.80
CA GLN A 73 -8.46 -12.55 -1.90
C GLN A 73 -9.63 -11.89 -2.63
N ARG A 74 -9.38 -10.75 -3.29
CA ARG A 74 -10.40 -10.01 -4.04
C ARG A 74 -11.10 -10.88 -5.09
N VAL A 75 -10.32 -11.62 -5.87
CA VAL A 75 -10.83 -12.54 -6.90
C VAL A 75 -11.69 -13.65 -6.30
N LEU A 76 -11.31 -14.17 -5.13
CA LEU A 76 -12.02 -15.26 -4.48
C LEU A 76 -13.28 -14.79 -3.73
N THR A 77 -13.30 -13.57 -3.20
CA THR A 77 -14.44 -13.02 -2.45
C THR A 77 -15.46 -12.27 -3.31
N GLY A 78 -15.13 -11.95 -4.57
CA GLY A 78 -16.05 -11.28 -5.51
C GLY A 78 -16.34 -9.82 -5.20
N THR A 79 -15.44 -9.13 -4.49
CA THR A 79 -15.55 -7.72 -4.09
C THR A 79 -14.61 -6.78 -4.86
#